data_AF-A0AA37GWK7-F1
#
_entry.id   AF-A0AA37GWK7-F1
#
_cell.length_a   1.000
_cell.length_b   1.000
_cell.length_c   1.000
_cell.angle_alpha   90.00
_cell.angle_beta   90.00
_cell.angle_gamma   90.00
#
_symmetry.space_group_name_H-M   'P 1'
#
loop_
_entity.id
_entity.type
_entity.pdbx_description
1 polymer ?
#
loop_
_entity_poly.entity_id
_entity_poly.type
_entity_poly.pdbx_seq_one_letter_code
_entity_poly.pdbx_strand_id
1 'polypeptide(L)'
;MSVSSGQSLQLADYLEKLPGTTFRKLYLQPSTAFAIFRRMIPPLAKTIVMAILYMPKPMLLEDLDVWVKPDSRRQKDQAISTLRSLHILQITVPSKERPQEMQLTTNFKNSLRLALEGGGTHNSFGVPSSLPVPPEITVPFLDRYARRKWEDILHYIVNTVNPGGADLGGPKSSVKNLLVAGQLVRRQGSAVGITQAGFTFLLQEANAQVWTLLLLWLEATDHTEDAAGMESTDMLSFLFLLASLELGRAYDTNALTEARRNMLPSLLDFGLIYIPSHKPQQYFPTRLATTLTSSSSALRSAGAGFSAALAAATGPRPSNGITPGGNEESKGGSIIVETNYRVYAYGQTPLQIAVLSLFCKLKLRFADMVSGRLTRNSIRNAVERGITADQIISYLAAHAHEQMHRMAAVRSRPVLPPTVVDQIRLWQLETERMTTTSGFLFRDFDSPKEYEDIAGYAAEIGVLVWRNDKLGMFFASKHEQIRDYLKLRKKAED
;
A
#
# COMPACT_ATOMS: atom_id res chain seq x y z
N MET A 1 -13.33 -10.36 -14.26
CA MET A 1 -12.32 -11.13 -13.49
C MET A 1 -12.27 -10.58 -12.08
N SER A 2 -12.21 -11.45 -11.07
CA SER A 2 -12.34 -11.09 -9.66
C SER A 2 -11.22 -10.14 -9.21
N VAL A 3 -11.61 -8.96 -8.73
CA VAL A 3 -10.75 -8.02 -8.01
C VAL A 3 -10.01 -8.80 -6.93
N SER A 4 -8.67 -8.85 -6.98
CA SER A 4 -7.88 -9.61 -6.01
C SER A 4 -8.13 -9.02 -4.62
N SER A 5 -8.82 -9.78 -3.78
CA SER A 5 -9.18 -9.41 -2.43
C SER A 5 -7.95 -9.28 -1.54
N GLY A 6 -7.71 -8.06 -1.02
CA GLY A 6 -7.06 -7.87 0.27
C GLY A 6 -5.54 -7.74 0.34
N GLN A 7 -4.81 -7.65 -0.78
CA GLN A 7 -3.37 -7.32 -0.72
C GLN A 7 -3.17 -5.81 -0.74
N SER A 8 -2.38 -5.29 0.20
CA SER A 8 -1.83 -3.94 0.10
C SER A 8 -1.08 -3.82 -1.23
N LEU A 9 -1.58 -3.01 -2.15
CA LEU A 9 -0.92 -2.79 -3.44
C LEU A 9 0.36 -1.99 -3.19
N GLN A 10 1.47 -2.70 -2.99
CA GLN A 10 2.79 -2.07 -2.99
C GLN A 10 3.24 -1.86 -4.43
N LEU A 11 3.95 -0.77 -4.67
CA LEU A 11 4.48 -0.47 -6.01
C LEU A 11 5.35 -1.62 -6.54
N ALA A 12 6.14 -2.28 -5.68
CA ALA A 12 6.98 -3.41 -6.08
C ALA A 12 6.12 -4.57 -6.62
N ASP A 13 5.11 -4.99 -5.86
CA ASP A 13 4.20 -6.08 -6.26
C ASP A 13 3.43 -5.76 -7.55
N TYR A 14 3.06 -4.49 -7.73
CA TYR A 14 2.40 -4.03 -8.95
C TYR A 14 3.33 -4.09 -10.15
N LEU A 15 4.57 -3.58 -10.01
CA LEU A 15 5.56 -3.61 -11.09
C LEU A 15 5.93 -5.05 -11.48
N GLU A 16 6.03 -5.98 -10.54
CA GLU A 16 6.31 -7.40 -10.85
C GLU A 16 5.20 -8.08 -11.66
N LYS A 17 3.96 -7.60 -11.57
CA LYS A 17 2.83 -8.14 -12.35
C LYS A 17 2.77 -7.59 -13.78
N LEU A 18 3.51 -6.52 -14.09
CA LEU A 18 3.44 -5.88 -15.40
C LEU A 18 4.20 -6.69 -16.47
N PRO A 19 3.70 -6.73 -17.72
CA PRO A 19 4.39 -7.42 -18.80
C PRO A 19 5.68 -6.69 -19.21
N GLY A 20 6.67 -7.44 -19.70
CA GLY A 20 7.95 -6.87 -20.15
C GLY A 20 7.84 -5.85 -21.29
N THR A 21 6.75 -5.85 -22.06
CA THR A 21 6.47 -4.82 -23.09
C THR A 21 6.22 -3.45 -22.47
N THR A 22 5.50 -3.39 -21.34
CA THR A 22 5.26 -2.18 -20.55
C THR A 22 6.58 -1.61 -20.01
N PHE A 23 7.45 -2.46 -19.48
CA PHE A 23 8.78 -2.05 -19.02
C PHE A 23 9.66 -1.48 -20.14
N ARG A 24 9.59 -2.05 -21.35
CA ARG A 24 10.31 -1.50 -22.51
C ARG A 24 9.90 -0.07 -22.83
N LYS A 25 8.61 0.27 -22.68
CA LYS A 25 8.07 1.63 -22.85
C LYS A 25 8.47 2.54 -21.68
N LEU A 26 8.28 2.08 -20.44
CA LEU A 26 8.64 2.83 -19.23
C LEU A 26 10.12 3.24 -19.21
N TYR A 27 11.02 2.32 -19.60
CA TYR A 27 12.45 2.57 -19.67
C TYR A 27 12.91 3.42 -20.86
N LEU A 28 12.02 3.86 -21.75
CA LEU A 28 12.35 4.90 -22.74
C LEU A 28 12.55 6.26 -22.08
N GLN A 29 11.91 6.51 -20.94
CA GLN A 29 12.07 7.77 -20.21
C GLN A 29 13.20 7.66 -19.17
N PRO A 30 14.22 8.54 -19.24
CA PRO A 30 15.32 8.59 -18.28
C PRO A 30 14.88 8.74 -16.81
N SER A 31 13.81 9.49 -16.53
CA SER A 31 13.27 9.64 -15.17
C SER A 31 12.84 8.31 -14.55
N THR A 32 12.15 7.48 -15.31
CA THR A 32 11.63 6.20 -14.84
C THR A 32 12.77 5.23 -14.55
N ALA A 33 13.74 5.11 -15.48
CA ALA A 33 14.92 4.28 -15.29
C ALA A 33 15.72 4.72 -14.05
N PHE A 34 15.90 6.04 -13.88
CA PHE A 34 16.59 6.61 -12.73
C PHE A 34 15.82 6.42 -11.42
N ALA A 35 14.51 6.63 -11.41
CA ALA A 35 13.67 6.45 -10.22
C ALA A 35 13.71 5.00 -9.73
N ILE A 36 13.54 4.03 -10.64
CA ILE A 36 13.61 2.60 -10.32
C ILE A 36 15.02 2.25 -9.82
N PHE A 37 16.08 2.66 -10.53
CA PHE A 37 17.46 2.43 -10.12
C PHE A 37 17.78 3.00 -8.73
N ARG A 38 17.40 4.25 -8.47
CA ARG A 38 17.73 4.94 -7.23
C ARG A 38 16.99 4.36 -6.03
N ARG A 39 15.75 3.90 -6.22
CA ARG A 39 14.81 3.74 -5.10
C ARG A 39 14.20 2.35 -4.92
N MET A 40 14.12 1.53 -5.98
CA MET A 40 13.47 0.21 -5.91
C MET A 40 14.45 -0.96 -5.87
N ILE A 41 15.70 -0.73 -6.26
CA ILE A 41 16.70 -1.80 -6.38
C ILE A 41 17.52 -1.90 -5.08
N PRO A 42 17.81 -3.11 -4.56
CA PRO A 42 18.72 -3.31 -3.43
C PRO A 42 20.15 -2.80 -3.69
N PRO A 43 20.93 -2.41 -2.66
CA PRO A 43 22.30 -1.89 -2.85
C PRO A 43 23.22 -2.80 -3.66
N LEU A 44 23.13 -4.12 -3.44
CA LEU A 44 23.91 -5.12 -4.19
C LEU A 44 23.55 -5.11 -5.68
N ALA A 45 22.25 -5.13 -6.00
CA ALA A 45 21.78 -5.07 -7.38
C ALA A 45 22.16 -3.74 -8.07
N LYS A 46 22.20 -2.61 -7.35
CA LYS A 46 22.72 -1.34 -7.91
C LYS A 46 24.20 -1.46 -8.30
N THR A 47 24.99 -2.13 -7.49
CA THR A 47 26.43 -2.33 -7.75
C THR A 47 26.63 -3.17 -9.02
N ILE A 48 25.85 -4.23 -9.18
CA ILE A 48 25.84 -5.08 -10.39
C ILE A 48 25.47 -4.25 -11.62
N VAL A 49 24.36 -3.48 -11.55
CA VAL A 49 23.91 -2.62 -12.65
C VAL A 49 24.99 -1.60 -13.03
N MET A 50 25.61 -0.92 -12.05
CA MET A 50 26.65 0.08 -12.30
C MET A 50 27.91 -0.52 -12.92
N ALA A 51 28.30 -1.73 -12.52
CA ALA A 51 29.46 -2.41 -13.09
C ALA A 51 29.23 -2.76 -14.58
N ILE A 52 28.04 -3.22 -14.94
CA ILE A 52 27.70 -3.63 -16.31
C ILE A 52 27.36 -2.43 -17.21
N LEU A 53 26.93 -1.30 -16.61
CA LEU A 53 26.37 -0.15 -17.33
C LEU A 53 27.27 0.35 -18.47
N TYR A 54 28.58 0.40 -18.27
CA TYR A 54 29.55 0.89 -19.25
C TYR A 54 30.26 -0.22 -20.03
N MET A 55 29.98 -1.50 -19.74
CA MET A 55 30.59 -2.60 -20.46
C MET A 55 30.07 -2.68 -21.91
N PRO A 56 30.96 -2.82 -22.91
CA PRO A 56 30.56 -2.94 -24.32
C PRO A 56 30.06 -4.34 -24.67
N LYS A 57 30.54 -5.38 -23.98
CA LYS A 57 30.16 -6.78 -24.17
C LYS A 57 29.35 -7.30 -22.97
N PRO A 58 28.48 -8.32 -23.15
CA PRO A 58 27.85 -9.04 -22.04
C PRO A 58 28.90 -9.62 -21.07
N MET A 59 28.56 -9.66 -19.78
CA MET A 59 29.41 -10.21 -18.72
C MET A 59 29.04 -11.66 -18.46
N LEU A 60 30.00 -12.55 -18.19
CA LEU A 60 29.70 -13.93 -17.82
C LEU A 60 29.15 -14.02 -16.39
N LEU A 61 28.21 -14.94 -16.16
CA LEU A 61 27.68 -15.16 -14.81
C LEU A 61 28.76 -15.71 -13.86
N GLU A 62 29.70 -16.50 -14.37
CA GLU A 62 30.83 -17.04 -13.60
C GLU A 62 31.74 -15.93 -13.06
N ASP A 63 31.98 -14.88 -13.84
CA ASP A 63 32.79 -13.73 -13.41
C ASP A 63 32.13 -12.99 -12.24
N LEU A 64 30.80 -12.95 -12.21
CA LEU A 64 30.05 -12.34 -11.11
C LEU A 64 30.17 -13.18 -9.84
N ASP A 65 30.27 -14.51 -9.96
CA ASP A 65 30.45 -15.41 -8.82
C ASP A 65 31.79 -15.21 -8.12
N VAL A 66 32.82 -14.78 -8.86
CA VAL A 66 34.13 -14.40 -8.30
C VAL A 66 34.03 -13.12 -7.47
N TRP A 67 33.13 -12.19 -7.83
CA TRP A 67 32.98 -10.91 -7.12
C TRP A 67 32.23 -11.04 -5.79
N VAL A 68 31.49 -12.13 -5.59
CA VAL A 68 30.63 -12.33 -4.41
C VAL A 68 31.28 -13.31 -3.43
N LYS A 69 31.38 -12.89 -2.16
CA LYS A 69 31.84 -13.77 -1.08
C LYS A 69 30.95 -15.01 -0.95
N PRO A 70 31.51 -16.19 -0.62
CA PRO A 70 30.75 -17.44 -0.53
C PRO A 70 29.56 -17.37 0.43
N ASP A 71 29.69 -16.62 1.54
CA ASP A 71 28.64 -16.45 2.56
C ASP A 71 27.43 -15.62 2.06
N SER A 72 27.57 -14.88 0.95
CA SER A 72 26.56 -13.94 0.45
C SER A 72 25.89 -14.38 -0.86
N ARG A 73 26.06 -15.64 -1.29
CA ARG A 73 25.46 -16.18 -2.53
C ARG A 73 23.94 -16.01 -2.58
N ARG A 74 23.24 -16.26 -1.47
CA ARG A 74 21.78 -16.07 -1.38
C ARG A 74 21.33 -14.64 -1.68
N GLN A 75 22.10 -13.64 -1.25
CA GLN A 75 21.79 -12.23 -1.49
C GLN A 75 22.02 -11.85 -2.96
N LYS A 76 23.03 -12.45 -3.61
CA LYS A 76 23.26 -12.32 -5.05
C LYS A 76 22.09 -12.89 -5.84
N ASP A 77 21.65 -14.11 -5.51
CA ASP A 77 20.53 -14.75 -6.22
C ASP A 77 19.23 -13.96 -6.06
N GLN A 78 18.98 -13.41 -4.87
CA GLN A 78 17.87 -12.49 -4.63
C GLN A 78 17.99 -11.21 -5.47
N ALA A 79 19.18 -10.59 -5.51
CA ALA A 79 19.44 -9.40 -6.31
C ALA A 79 19.22 -9.64 -7.82
N ILE A 80 19.69 -10.77 -8.35
CA ILE A 80 19.47 -11.17 -9.74
C ILE A 80 17.99 -11.42 -10.00
N SER A 81 17.30 -12.10 -9.09
CA SER A 81 15.85 -12.34 -9.19
C SER A 81 15.07 -11.03 -9.28
N THR A 82 15.37 -10.04 -8.42
CA THR A 82 14.73 -8.71 -8.47
C THR A 82 15.05 -7.96 -9.76
N LEU A 83 16.28 -8.02 -10.25
CA LEU A 83 16.64 -7.38 -11.53
C LEU A 83 15.93 -8.03 -12.73
N ARG A 84 15.66 -9.33 -12.66
CA ARG A 84 14.92 -10.08 -13.67
C ARG A 84 13.41 -9.80 -13.59
N SER A 85 12.83 -9.72 -12.38
CA SER A 85 11.40 -9.39 -12.21
C SER A 85 11.08 -7.99 -12.73
N LEU A 86 12.00 -7.04 -12.59
CA LEU A 86 11.89 -5.68 -13.14
C LEU A 86 12.31 -5.56 -14.63
N HIS A 87 12.62 -6.67 -15.31
CA HIS A 87 13.08 -6.68 -16.71
C HIS A 87 14.31 -5.77 -17.01
N ILE A 88 15.14 -5.52 -16.00
CA ILE A 88 16.37 -4.71 -16.12
C ILE A 88 17.51 -5.56 -16.69
N LEU A 89 17.58 -6.81 -16.25
CA LEU A 89 18.63 -7.77 -16.60
C LEU A 89 18.09 -8.88 -17.51
N GLN A 90 18.82 -9.18 -18.57
CA GLN A 90 18.60 -10.32 -19.44
C GLN A 90 19.75 -11.30 -19.26
N ILE A 91 19.42 -12.55 -18.97
CA ILE A 91 20.37 -13.66 -18.89
C ILE A 91 20.06 -14.60 -20.04
N THR A 92 21.06 -14.87 -20.89
CA THR A 92 20.90 -15.79 -22.01
C THR A 92 20.75 -17.23 -21.51
N VAL A 93 19.95 -18.03 -22.22
CA VAL A 93 19.79 -19.45 -21.92
C VAL A 93 21.13 -20.14 -22.23
N PRO A 94 21.65 -20.99 -21.33
CA PRO A 94 22.89 -21.70 -21.58
C PRO A 94 22.75 -22.58 -22.82
N SER A 95 23.66 -22.41 -23.78
CA SER A 95 23.78 -23.27 -24.96
C SER A 95 25.14 -23.94 -24.95
N LYS A 96 25.29 -25.11 -25.61
CA LYS A 96 26.57 -25.84 -25.70
C LYS A 96 27.72 -24.97 -26.25
N GLU A 97 27.40 -23.91 -26.98
CA GLU A 97 28.36 -22.99 -27.61
C GLU A 97 28.48 -21.64 -26.91
N ARG A 98 27.58 -21.30 -25.96
CA ARG A 98 27.60 -20.00 -25.27
C ARG A 98 27.34 -20.14 -23.77
N PRO A 99 28.29 -19.70 -22.92
CA PRO A 99 28.06 -19.64 -21.48
C PRO A 99 26.94 -18.65 -21.13
N GLN A 100 26.43 -18.72 -19.90
CA GLN A 100 25.39 -17.80 -19.44
C GLN A 100 25.96 -16.37 -19.39
N GLU A 101 25.46 -15.53 -20.28
CA GLU A 101 25.83 -14.13 -20.40
C GLU A 101 24.74 -13.25 -19.79
N MET A 102 25.17 -12.25 -19.05
CA MET A 102 24.36 -11.26 -18.37
C MET A 102 24.51 -9.91 -19.07
N GLN A 103 23.39 -9.35 -19.52
CA GLN A 103 23.36 -8.01 -20.13
C GLN A 103 22.18 -7.19 -19.60
N LEU A 104 22.37 -5.87 -19.55
CA LEU A 104 21.27 -4.94 -19.26
C LEU A 104 20.39 -4.78 -20.50
N THR A 105 19.08 -4.65 -20.29
CA THR A 105 18.14 -4.28 -21.36
C THR A 105 18.58 -2.96 -22.01
N THR A 106 18.66 -2.93 -23.34
CA THR A 106 19.19 -1.80 -24.13
C THR A 106 18.52 -0.46 -23.79
N ASN A 107 17.19 -0.42 -23.71
CA ASN A 107 16.43 0.80 -23.36
C ASN A 107 16.82 1.31 -21.97
N PHE A 108 16.88 0.42 -20.97
CA PHE A 108 17.27 0.78 -19.61
C PHE A 108 18.72 1.28 -19.55
N LYS A 109 19.64 0.58 -20.23
CA LYS A 109 21.06 0.94 -20.31
C LYS A 109 21.25 2.34 -20.89
N ASN A 110 20.60 2.65 -22.02
CA ASN A 110 20.70 3.95 -22.69
C ASN A 110 20.07 5.06 -21.86
N SER A 111 18.87 4.85 -21.32
CA SER A 111 18.16 5.84 -20.52
C SER A 111 18.86 6.13 -19.19
N LEU A 112 19.46 5.13 -18.55
CA LEU A 112 20.23 5.33 -17.32
C LEU A 112 21.54 6.07 -17.59
N ARG A 113 22.23 5.79 -18.71
CA ARG A 113 23.40 6.57 -19.14
C ARG A 113 23.04 8.04 -19.38
N LEU A 114 21.98 8.30 -20.13
CA LEU A 114 21.47 9.67 -20.36
C LEU A 114 21.14 10.39 -19.04
N ALA A 115 20.53 9.68 -18.09
CA ALA A 115 20.22 10.24 -16.76
C ALA A 115 21.48 10.58 -15.93
N LEU A 116 22.56 9.80 -16.06
CA LEU A 116 23.80 10.01 -15.31
C LEU A 116 24.74 11.04 -15.96
N GLU A 117 24.82 11.02 -17.29
CA GLU A 117 25.66 11.92 -18.10
C GLU A 117 25.01 13.29 -18.29
N GLY A 118 23.72 13.42 -17.95
CA GLY A 118 22.96 14.67 -18.10
C GLY A 118 22.69 15.05 -19.56
N GLY A 119 22.68 14.06 -20.45
CA GLY A 119 22.50 14.26 -21.89
C GLY A 119 21.05 14.13 -22.38
N GLY A 120 20.73 14.86 -23.46
CA GLY A 120 19.48 14.72 -24.21
C GLY A 120 18.59 15.98 -24.24
N THR A 121 17.63 16.00 -25.17
CA THR A 121 16.57 17.03 -25.30
C THR A 121 15.28 16.62 -24.59
N HIS A 122 15.32 15.52 -23.87
CA HIS A 122 14.17 14.98 -23.17
C HIS A 122 14.02 15.77 -21.87
N ASN A 123 12.96 16.57 -21.75
CA ASN A 123 12.56 17.29 -20.53
C ASN A 123 12.12 16.33 -19.40
N SER A 124 12.85 15.23 -19.24
CA SER A 124 12.55 14.07 -18.44
C SER A 124 12.80 14.28 -16.96
N PHE A 125 13.35 15.42 -16.53
CA PHE A 125 13.46 15.80 -15.11
C PHE A 125 12.65 17.07 -14.78
N GLY A 126 11.67 17.38 -15.63
CA GLY A 126 10.78 18.52 -15.48
C GLY A 126 11.43 19.81 -16.00
N VAL A 127 10.63 20.74 -16.50
CA VAL A 127 11.09 22.06 -16.92
C VAL A 127 10.86 23.05 -15.79
N PRO A 128 11.92 23.59 -15.16
CA PRO A 128 11.78 24.64 -14.16
C PRO A 128 11.08 25.86 -14.78
N SER A 129 10.13 26.44 -14.04
CA SER A 129 9.48 27.67 -14.49
C SER A 129 10.43 28.85 -14.40
N SER A 130 10.43 29.71 -15.41
CA SER A 130 11.16 30.98 -15.45
C SER A 130 10.43 32.12 -14.73
N LEU A 131 9.17 31.92 -14.33
CA LEU A 131 8.36 32.94 -13.67
C LEU A 131 8.74 33.05 -12.18
N PRO A 132 8.66 34.25 -11.57
CA PRO A 132 9.03 34.44 -10.17
C PRO A 132 8.12 33.65 -9.24
N VAL A 133 8.74 32.89 -8.34
CA VAL A 133 8.07 32.10 -7.30
C VAL A 133 7.37 33.06 -6.31
N PRO A 134 6.06 32.93 -6.09
CA PRO A 134 5.37 33.70 -5.06
C PRO A 134 5.99 33.47 -3.67
N PRO A 135 6.26 34.52 -2.88
CA PRO A 135 6.93 34.40 -1.58
C PRO A 135 6.09 33.65 -0.53
N GLU A 136 4.78 33.53 -0.75
CA GLU A 136 3.86 32.76 0.10
C GLU A 136 4.12 31.25 0.02
N ILE A 137 4.69 30.77 -1.09
CA ILE A 137 4.88 29.35 -1.37
C ILE A 137 6.24 28.93 -0.80
N THR A 138 6.21 28.63 0.49
CA THR A 138 7.36 28.09 1.22
C THR A 138 7.23 26.57 1.38
N VAL A 139 8.34 25.88 1.61
CA VAL A 139 8.34 24.43 1.90
C VAL A 139 7.38 24.08 3.07
N PRO A 140 7.36 24.82 4.20
CA PRO A 140 6.40 24.57 5.27
C PRO A 140 4.94 24.80 4.88
N PHE A 141 4.66 25.72 3.96
CA PHE A 141 3.31 25.90 3.42
C PHE A 141 2.87 24.67 2.60
N LEU A 142 3.72 24.18 1.70
CA LEU A 142 3.45 22.98 0.91
C LEU A 142 3.23 21.74 1.79
N ASP A 143 4.01 21.61 2.86
CA ASP A 143 3.87 20.52 3.82
C ASP A 143 2.51 20.57 4.55
N ARG A 144 2.08 21.76 5.00
CA ARG A 144 0.75 21.94 5.62
C ARG A 144 -0.39 21.69 4.64
N TYR A 145 -0.26 22.15 3.40
CA TYR A 145 -1.25 21.93 2.35
C TYR A 145 -1.45 20.45 2.05
N ALA A 146 -0.34 19.72 1.79
CA ALA A 146 -0.39 18.31 1.47
C ALA A 146 -0.96 17.47 2.61
N ARG A 147 -0.58 17.78 3.86
CA ARG A 147 -1.13 17.14 5.06
C ARG A 147 -2.63 17.34 5.19
N ARG A 148 -3.11 18.58 5.07
CA ARG A 148 -4.54 18.88 5.19
C ARG A 148 -5.35 18.13 4.14
N LYS A 149 -4.91 18.17 2.88
CA LYS A 149 -5.58 17.43 1.79
C LYS A 149 -5.62 15.94 2.04
N TRP A 150 -4.52 15.36 2.52
CA TRP A 150 -4.46 13.94 2.84
C TRP A 150 -5.33 13.57 4.03
N GLU A 151 -5.30 14.38 5.09
CA GLU A 151 -6.17 14.22 6.27
C GLU A 151 -7.65 14.31 5.90
N ASP A 152 -8.05 15.21 5.00
CA ASP A 152 -9.43 15.32 4.52
C ASP A 152 -9.89 14.01 3.84
N ILE A 153 -9.02 13.36 3.06
CA ILE A 153 -9.29 12.06 2.43
C ILE A 153 -9.44 10.95 3.49
N LEU A 154 -8.50 10.88 4.45
CA LEU A 154 -8.53 9.87 5.51
C LEU A 154 -9.73 10.07 6.44
N HIS A 155 -10.05 11.32 6.78
CA HIS A 155 -11.22 11.68 7.58
C HIS A 155 -12.51 11.28 6.89
N TYR A 156 -12.60 11.41 5.57
CA TYR A 156 -13.77 10.91 4.85
C TYR A 156 -13.94 9.40 5.05
N ILE A 157 -12.88 8.60 4.88
CA ILE A 157 -12.95 7.15 5.08
C ILE A 157 -13.39 6.81 6.50
N VAL A 158 -12.92 7.53 7.53
CA VAL A 158 -13.28 7.25 8.93
C VAL A 158 -14.68 7.79 9.29
N ASN A 159 -15.06 8.98 8.81
CA ASN A 159 -16.35 9.61 9.11
C ASN A 159 -17.54 8.90 8.45
N THR A 160 -17.31 8.09 7.40
CA THR A 160 -18.34 7.17 6.90
C THR A 160 -18.86 6.24 8.00
N VAL A 161 -18.07 6.00 9.05
CA VAL A 161 -18.43 5.11 10.14
C VAL A 161 -19.22 5.79 11.27
N ASN A 162 -19.21 7.13 11.36
CA ASN A 162 -19.92 7.92 12.37
C ASN A 162 -20.72 9.06 11.72
N PRO A 163 -21.99 8.83 11.32
CA PRO A 163 -22.82 9.79 10.58
C PRO A 163 -23.25 11.04 11.38
N GLY A 164 -22.70 11.29 12.57
CA GLY A 164 -22.99 12.47 13.41
C GLY A 164 -21.88 13.53 13.43
N GLY A 165 -20.78 13.33 12.70
CA GLY A 165 -19.70 14.32 12.58
C GLY A 165 -20.03 15.35 11.51
N ALA A 166 -20.04 16.63 11.87
CA ALA A 166 -20.30 17.75 10.96
C ALA A 166 -19.52 17.62 9.64
N ASP A 167 -20.20 17.91 8.52
CA ASP A 167 -19.69 17.87 7.15
C ASP A 167 -18.60 18.95 6.97
N LEU A 168 -17.42 18.65 7.48
CA LEU A 168 -16.20 19.45 7.35
C LEU A 168 -15.66 19.22 5.94
N GLY A 169 -16.33 19.77 4.92
CA GLY A 169 -15.84 19.88 3.54
C GLY A 169 -15.03 18.68 3.06
N GLY A 170 -15.69 17.54 2.80
CA GLY A 170 -15.01 16.31 2.40
C GLY A 170 -14.24 16.42 1.07
N PRO A 171 -13.48 15.37 0.69
CA PRO A 171 -12.70 15.35 -0.54
C PRO A 171 -13.59 15.51 -1.77
N LYS A 172 -12.99 15.90 -2.90
CA LYS A 172 -13.72 16.06 -4.16
C LYS A 172 -14.41 14.75 -4.58
N SER A 173 -15.49 14.87 -5.35
CA SER A 173 -16.31 13.74 -5.81
C SER A 173 -15.51 12.69 -6.60
N SER A 174 -14.49 13.13 -7.35
CA SER A 174 -13.51 12.27 -8.04
C SER A 174 -12.87 11.26 -7.10
N VAL A 175 -12.32 11.74 -5.98
CA VAL A 175 -11.67 10.91 -4.96
C VAL A 175 -12.67 10.00 -4.25
N LYS A 176 -13.88 10.51 -3.95
CA LYS A 176 -14.95 9.69 -3.34
C LYS A 176 -15.34 8.51 -4.23
N ASN A 177 -15.51 8.76 -5.53
CA ASN A 177 -15.83 7.72 -6.51
C ASN A 177 -14.71 6.69 -6.63
N LEU A 178 -13.45 7.15 -6.61
CA LEU A 178 -12.28 6.29 -6.63
C LEU A 178 -12.20 5.38 -5.39
N LEU A 179 -12.45 5.92 -4.19
CA LEU A 179 -12.47 5.14 -2.96
C LEU A 179 -13.56 4.06 -2.95
N VAL A 180 -14.70 4.33 -3.59
CA VAL A 180 -15.77 3.34 -3.79
C VAL A 180 -15.39 2.31 -4.83
N ALA A 181 -14.81 2.73 -5.95
CA ALA A 181 -14.35 1.85 -7.03
C ALA A 181 -13.30 0.84 -6.51
N GLY A 182 -12.37 1.30 -5.68
CA GLY A 182 -11.35 0.43 -5.07
C GLY A 182 -11.81 -0.38 -3.88
N GLN A 183 -13.12 -0.42 -3.62
CA GLN A 183 -13.70 -1.13 -2.50
C GLN A 183 -13.09 -0.75 -1.15
N LEU A 184 -12.48 0.44 -1.00
CA LEU A 184 -12.01 0.94 0.29
C LEU A 184 -13.20 1.44 1.12
N VAL A 185 -14.23 1.91 0.42
CA VAL A 185 -15.49 2.36 0.98
C VAL A 185 -16.65 1.62 0.29
N ARG A 186 -17.53 1.02 1.07
CA ARG A 186 -18.75 0.37 0.58
C ARG A 186 -19.91 1.36 0.67
N ARG A 187 -20.64 1.53 -0.42
CA ARG A 187 -21.90 2.29 -0.44
C ARG A 187 -23.08 1.32 -0.47
N GLN A 188 -23.83 1.23 0.62
CA GLN A 188 -25.11 0.49 0.68
C GLN A 188 -26.25 1.51 0.83
N GLY A 189 -26.84 1.91 -0.29
CA GLY A 189 -27.89 2.93 -0.32
C GLY A 189 -27.37 4.30 0.13
N SER A 190 -27.99 4.88 1.16
CA SER A 190 -27.57 6.15 1.79
C SER A 190 -26.43 5.97 2.81
N ALA A 191 -26.24 4.76 3.34
CA ALA A 191 -25.19 4.46 4.30
C ALA A 191 -23.88 4.15 3.56
N VAL A 192 -22.83 4.87 3.94
CA VAL A 192 -21.46 4.64 3.47
C VAL A 192 -20.73 3.95 4.62
N GLY A 193 -20.05 2.84 4.37
CA GLY A 193 -19.32 2.09 5.40
C GLY A 193 -17.91 1.75 4.94
N ILE A 194 -16.97 1.64 5.87
CA ILE A 194 -15.60 1.19 5.58
C ILE A 194 -15.57 -0.31 5.31
N THR A 195 -14.69 -0.77 4.41
CA THR A 195 -14.45 -2.20 4.17
C THR A 195 -13.21 -2.69 4.93
N GLN A 196 -12.98 -4.00 4.93
CA GLN A 196 -11.72 -4.60 5.42
C GLN A 196 -10.49 -4.02 4.71
N ALA A 197 -10.56 -3.80 3.40
CA ALA A 197 -9.48 -3.21 2.61
C ALA A 197 -9.29 -1.72 2.98
N GLY A 198 -10.38 -0.97 3.17
CA GLY A 198 -10.35 0.41 3.64
C GLY A 198 -9.73 0.57 5.02
N PHE A 199 -10.02 -0.34 5.95
CA PHE A 199 -9.38 -0.32 7.26
C PHE A 199 -7.90 -0.66 7.15
N THR A 200 -7.53 -1.71 6.40
CA THR A 200 -6.11 -2.03 6.13
C THR A 200 -5.38 -0.84 5.56
N PHE A 201 -6.00 -0.12 4.62
CA PHE A 201 -5.46 1.12 4.05
C PHE A 201 -5.19 2.16 5.14
N LEU A 202 -6.12 2.43 6.06
CA LEU A 202 -5.88 3.37 7.17
C LEU A 202 -4.71 2.97 8.07
N LEU A 203 -4.43 1.66 8.20
CA LEU A 203 -3.34 1.14 9.02
C LEU A 203 -1.96 1.19 8.35
N GLN A 204 -1.90 1.39 7.03
CA GLN A 204 -0.65 1.42 6.30
C GLN A 204 0.19 2.65 6.66
N GLU A 205 1.50 2.56 6.42
CA GLU A 205 2.35 3.76 6.45
C GLU A 205 1.91 4.76 5.39
N ALA A 206 2.10 6.06 5.64
CA ALA A 206 1.69 7.14 4.75
C ALA A 206 2.09 6.93 3.29
N ASN A 207 3.32 6.48 3.02
CA ASN A 207 3.80 6.25 1.66
C ASN A 207 3.05 5.09 0.98
N ALA A 208 2.74 4.02 1.72
CA ALA A 208 1.97 2.89 1.22
C ALA A 208 0.50 3.26 1.00
N GLN A 209 -0.08 4.15 1.83
CA GLN A 209 -1.41 4.71 1.61
C GLN A 209 -1.45 5.50 0.30
N VAL A 210 -0.48 6.40 0.07
CA VAL A 210 -0.42 7.19 -1.17
C VAL A 210 -0.30 6.27 -2.39
N TRP A 211 0.56 5.25 -2.34
CA TRP A 211 0.68 4.29 -3.43
C TRP A 211 -0.57 3.48 -3.67
N THR A 212 -1.23 2.99 -2.61
CA THR A 212 -2.48 2.25 -2.76
C THR A 212 -3.54 3.10 -3.47
N LEU A 213 -3.64 4.39 -3.12
CA LEU A 213 -4.58 5.31 -3.77
C LEU A 213 -4.20 5.57 -5.24
N LEU A 214 -2.91 5.74 -5.54
CA LEU A 214 -2.42 5.96 -6.90
C LEU A 214 -2.57 4.73 -7.78
N LEU A 215 -2.28 3.53 -7.29
CA LEU A 215 -2.45 2.29 -8.03
C LEU A 215 -3.92 2.02 -8.30
N LEU A 216 -4.78 2.30 -7.32
CA LEU A 216 -6.22 2.25 -7.53
C LEU A 216 -6.69 3.26 -8.58
N TRP A 217 -6.09 4.45 -8.62
CA TRP A 217 -6.36 5.42 -9.67
C TRP A 217 -5.96 4.88 -11.05
N LEU A 218 -4.76 4.30 -11.16
CA LEU A 218 -4.24 3.67 -12.38
C LEU A 218 -5.15 2.53 -12.88
N GLU A 219 -5.61 1.66 -11.99
CA GLU A 219 -6.54 0.58 -12.32
C GLU A 219 -7.92 1.13 -12.74
N ALA A 220 -8.42 2.14 -12.04
CA ALA A 220 -9.71 2.76 -12.38
C ALA A 220 -9.68 3.41 -13.78
N THR A 221 -8.57 4.04 -14.15
CA THR A 221 -8.38 4.63 -15.48
C THR A 221 -8.23 3.60 -16.59
N ASP A 222 -7.68 2.41 -16.29
CA ASP A 222 -7.53 1.31 -17.24
C ASP A 222 -8.86 0.61 -17.55
N HIS A 223 -9.81 0.63 -16.59
CA HIS A 223 -11.13 0.01 -16.74
C HIS A 223 -12.18 0.89 -17.43
N THR A 224 -12.01 2.21 -17.41
CA THR A 224 -12.91 3.12 -18.15
C THR A 224 -12.47 3.22 -19.61
N GLU A 225 -13.17 2.51 -20.50
CA GLU A 225 -12.96 2.54 -21.96
C GLU A 225 -13.03 3.96 -22.57
N ASP A 226 -13.60 4.94 -21.84
CA ASP A 226 -13.75 6.34 -22.24
C ASP A 226 -12.58 7.28 -21.84
N ALA A 227 -11.52 6.77 -21.21
CA ALA A 227 -10.37 7.59 -20.80
C ALA A 227 -9.40 7.84 -21.97
N ALA A 228 -9.82 8.68 -22.91
CA ALA A 228 -8.99 9.48 -23.83
C ALA A 228 -7.51 9.05 -23.96
N GLY A 229 -7.24 7.92 -24.62
CA GLY A 229 -5.89 7.53 -25.10
C GLY A 229 -4.77 7.50 -24.07
N MET A 230 -5.06 7.44 -22.76
CA MET A 230 -4.04 7.58 -21.72
C MET A 230 -3.55 6.20 -21.28
N GLU A 231 -2.37 5.81 -21.77
CA GLU A 231 -1.73 4.55 -21.41
C GLU A 231 -1.26 4.59 -19.94
N SER A 232 -1.55 3.55 -19.14
CA SER A 232 -1.10 3.44 -17.73
C SER A 232 0.41 3.64 -17.58
N THR A 233 1.16 3.35 -18.65
CA THR A 233 2.61 3.54 -18.76
C THR A 233 3.02 5.02 -18.68
N ASP A 234 2.29 5.92 -19.33
CA ASP A 234 2.55 7.36 -19.29
C ASP A 234 2.18 7.96 -17.93
N MET A 235 1.15 7.43 -17.27
CA MET A 235 0.78 7.84 -15.91
C MET A 235 1.86 7.47 -14.90
N LEU A 236 2.34 6.22 -14.94
CA LEU A 236 3.44 5.77 -14.10
C LEU A 236 4.72 6.56 -14.36
N SER A 237 5.05 6.80 -15.62
CA SER A 237 6.25 7.56 -15.98
C SER A 237 6.18 9.00 -15.46
N PHE A 238 4.98 9.60 -15.45
CA PHE A 238 4.76 10.92 -14.86
C PHE A 238 4.86 10.91 -13.33
N LEU A 239 4.35 9.89 -12.65
CA LEU A 239 4.53 9.74 -11.19
C LEU A 239 6.00 9.60 -10.81
N PHE A 240 6.78 8.83 -11.57
CA PHE A 240 8.23 8.71 -11.37
C PHE A 240 8.96 10.03 -11.65
N LEU A 241 8.53 10.79 -12.66
CA LEU A 241 9.01 12.14 -12.90
C LEU A 241 8.75 13.02 -11.66
N LEU A 242 7.51 13.08 -11.17
CA LEU A 242 7.14 13.89 -9.99
C LEU A 242 7.97 13.52 -8.76
N ALA A 243 8.27 12.24 -8.57
CA ALA A 243 9.10 11.78 -7.47
C ALA A 243 10.58 12.16 -7.60
N SER A 244 11.04 12.50 -8.80
CA SER A 244 12.41 12.97 -9.06
C SER A 244 12.56 14.50 -8.96
N LEU A 245 11.46 15.24 -8.84
CA LEU A 245 11.47 16.71 -8.77
C LEU A 245 11.96 17.23 -7.41
N GLU A 246 12.40 18.49 -7.41
CA GLU A 246 12.89 19.19 -6.23
C GLU A 246 11.75 19.87 -5.47
N LEU A 247 11.74 19.68 -4.15
CA LEU A 247 10.77 20.30 -3.25
C LEU A 247 10.99 21.82 -3.18
N GLY A 248 9.92 22.59 -3.35
CA GLY A 248 9.96 24.06 -3.29
C GLY A 248 10.37 24.75 -4.59
N ARG A 249 10.66 24.00 -5.66
CA ARG A 249 10.90 24.55 -7.00
C ARG A 249 9.61 24.61 -7.82
N ALA A 250 9.44 25.67 -8.60
CA ALA A 250 8.33 25.82 -9.53
C ALA A 250 8.64 25.14 -10.87
N TYR A 251 7.68 24.41 -11.40
CA TYR A 251 7.74 23.78 -12.72
C TYR A 251 6.65 24.33 -13.63
N ASP A 252 6.92 24.39 -14.94
CA ASP A 252 5.99 24.93 -15.93
C ASP A 252 4.93 23.90 -16.33
N THR A 253 3.65 24.27 -16.25
CA THR A 253 2.54 23.41 -16.69
C THR A 253 2.41 23.34 -18.21
N ASN A 254 2.88 24.35 -18.95
CA ASN A 254 2.80 24.38 -20.41
C ASN A 254 3.79 23.43 -21.08
N ALA A 255 4.89 23.10 -20.40
CA ALA A 255 5.88 22.14 -20.86
C ALA A 255 5.40 20.68 -20.82
N LEU A 256 4.22 20.43 -20.22
CA LEU A 256 3.64 19.09 -20.11
C LEU A 256 2.80 18.76 -21.35
N THR A 257 2.82 17.49 -21.76
CA THR A 257 1.93 16.96 -22.79
C THR A 257 0.47 17.09 -22.35
N GLU A 258 -0.47 17.13 -23.31
CA GLU A 258 -1.91 17.24 -23.03
C GLU A 258 -2.40 16.15 -22.07
N ALA A 259 -2.00 14.90 -22.29
CA ALA A 259 -2.32 13.79 -21.39
C ALA A 259 -1.84 14.04 -19.95
N ARG A 260 -0.61 14.52 -19.76
CA ARG A 260 -0.08 14.86 -18.42
C ARG A 260 -0.79 16.05 -17.78
N ARG A 261 -1.24 17.03 -18.59
CA ARG A 261 -2.04 18.17 -18.10
C ARG A 261 -3.41 17.70 -17.60
N ASN A 262 -4.02 16.73 -18.26
CA ASN A 262 -5.28 16.12 -17.83
C ASN A 262 -5.17 15.38 -16.49
N MET A 263 -3.96 14.95 -16.08
CA MET A 263 -3.71 14.35 -14.76
C MET A 263 -3.61 15.36 -13.61
N LEU A 264 -3.24 16.62 -13.89
CA LEU A 264 -2.96 17.62 -12.85
C LEU A 264 -4.13 17.85 -11.89
N PRO A 265 -5.40 17.93 -12.34
CA PRO A 265 -6.54 18.08 -11.42
C PRO A 265 -6.63 16.95 -10.40
N SER A 266 -6.42 15.69 -10.81
CA SER A 266 -6.45 14.53 -9.92
C SER A 266 -5.28 14.55 -8.93
N LEU A 267 -4.08 14.90 -9.39
CA LEU A 267 -2.90 15.02 -8.52
C LEU A 267 -3.01 16.16 -7.51
N LEU A 268 -3.69 17.24 -7.88
CA LEU A 268 -4.03 18.34 -6.99
C LEU A 268 -5.06 17.89 -5.94
N ASP A 269 -6.04 17.08 -6.33
CA ASP A 269 -7.04 16.51 -5.42
C ASP A 269 -6.41 15.57 -4.39
N PHE A 270 -5.40 14.79 -4.80
CA PHE A 270 -4.61 13.94 -3.90
C PHE A 270 -3.62 14.73 -3.03
N GLY A 271 -3.38 16.01 -3.32
CA GLY A 271 -2.41 16.84 -2.60
C GLY A 271 -0.94 16.53 -2.94
N LEU A 272 -0.69 15.88 -4.08
CA LEU A 272 0.67 15.58 -4.58
C LEU A 272 1.33 16.80 -5.24
N ILE A 273 0.50 17.69 -5.78
CA ILE A 273 0.94 18.96 -6.36
C ILE A 273 0.12 20.12 -5.83
N TYR A 274 0.70 21.31 -5.85
CA TYR A 274 0.03 22.57 -5.60
C TYR A 274 0.12 23.47 -6.83
N ILE A 275 -1.01 24.04 -7.25
CA ILE A 275 -1.09 25.01 -8.34
C ILE A 275 -1.64 26.32 -7.76
N PRO A 276 -0.91 27.45 -7.85
CA PRO A 276 -1.39 28.73 -7.34
C PRO A 276 -2.56 29.24 -8.19
N SER A 277 -3.66 29.64 -7.54
CA SER A 277 -4.86 30.15 -8.24
C SER A 277 -4.59 31.37 -9.13
N HIS A 278 -3.60 32.19 -8.76
CA HIS A 278 -3.22 33.40 -9.49
C HIS A 278 -2.18 33.13 -10.61
N LYS A 279 -1.57 31.93 -10.65
CA LYS A 279 -0.56 31.53 -11.65
C LYS A 279 -0.73 30.05 -12.02
N PRO A 280 -1.74 29.70 -12.84
CA PRO A 280 -1.99 28.31 -13.25
C PRO A 280 -0.89 27.73 -14.16
N GLN A 281 0.02 28.57 -14.65
CA GLN A 281 1.18 28.16 -15.45
C GLN A 281 2.31 27.53 -14.61
N GLN A 282 2.21 27.55 -13.27
CA GLN A 282 3.20 26.97 -12.37
C GLN A 282 2.59 25.88 -11.51
N TYR A 283 3.31 24.77 -11.33
CA TYR A 283 2.98 23.76 -10.34
C TYR A 283 4.18 23.46 -9.43
N PHE A 284 3.87 23.10 -8.19
CA PHE A 284 4.84 22.81 -7.14
C PHE A 284 4.63 21.38 -6.63
N PRO A 285 5.64 20.50 -6.69
CA PRO A 285 5.55 19.18 -6.09
C PRO A 285 5.53 19.30 -4.57
N THR A 286 4.64 18.55 -3.91
CA THR A 286 4.60 18.49 -2.45
C THR A 286 5.56 17.41 -1.93
N ARG A 287 5.73 17.37 -0.60
CA ARG A 287 6.53 16.32 0.03
C ARG A 287 5.98 14.94 -0.23
N LEU A 288 4.65 14.77 -0.34
CA LEU A 288 4.03 13.48 -0.67
C LEU A 288 4.50 12.95 -2.04
N ALA A 289 4.68 13.83 -3.04
CA ALA A 289 5.15 13.44 -4.36
C ALA A 289 6.66 13.09 -4.37
N THR A 290 7.50 13.95 -3.80
CA THR A 290 8.97 13.75 -3.81
C THR A 290 9.45 12.58 -2.98
N THR A 291 8.67 12.18 -1.98
CA THR A 291 8.95 11.03 -1.10
C THR A 291 8.22 9.77 -1.52
N LEU A 292 7.43 9.83 -2.60
CA LEU A 292 6.64 8.72 -3.11
C LEU A 292 7.51 7.48 -3.39
N THR A 293 8.66 7.68 -4.03
CA THR A 293 9.62 6.60 -4.29
C THR A 293 10.60 6.36 -3.13
N SER A 294 10.52 7.10 -2.03
CA SER A 294 11.45 6.95 -0.91
C SER A 294 10.90 6.01 0.16
N SER A 295 11.67 4.99 0.58
CA SER A 295 11.37 4.19 1.77
C SER A 295 11.48 5.00 3.07
N SER A 296 12.07 6.20 3.00
CA SER A 296 12.09 7.18 4.09
C SER A 296 10.81 8.02 4.06
N SER A 297 9.82 7.63 4.84
CA SER A 297 9.52 8.53 5.95
C SER A 297 8.81 9.85 5.71
N ALA A 298 8.05 10.04 4.63
CA ALA A 298 7.62 11.36 4.15
C ALA A 298 7.02 12.29 5.20
N LEU A 299 6.19 11.73 6.09
CA LEU A 299 5.47 12.48 7.12
C LEU A 299 6.21 12.52 8.46
N ARG A 300 7.21 11.66 8.68
CA ARG A 300 7.99 11.57 9.94
C ARG A 300 8.97 12.75 10.07
N SER A 301 9.52 13.27 8.96
CA SER A 301 10.52 14.37 9.00
C SER A 301 9.94 15.76 9.30
N ALA A 302 8.64 15.98 9.12
CA ALA A 302 8.04 17.30 9.36
C ALA A 302 7.58 17.51 10.82
N GLY A 303 7.61 16.48 11.67
CA GLY A 303 7.58 16.64 13.14
C GLY A 303 8.90 17.22 13.68
N ALA A 304 10.04 16.76 13.15
CA ALA A 304 11.36 17.33 13.46
C ALA A 304 11.48 18.80 13.02
N GLY A 305 10.89 19.16 11.87
CA GLY A 305 10.82 20.55 11.40
C GLY A 305 9.97 21.47 12.29
N PHE A 306 8.91 20.95 12.92
CA PHE A 306 8.10 21.69 13.88
C PHE A 306 8.86 21.99 15.18
N SER A 307 9.62 21.00 15.69
CA SER A 307 10.45 21.18 16.89
C SER A 307 11.62 22.15 16.65
N ALA A 308 12.23 22.12 15.47
CA ALA A 308 13.27 23.07 15.08
C ALA A 308 12.73 24.51 14.93
N ALA A 309 11.51 24.68 14.41
CA ALA A 309 10.85 25.98 14.31
C ALA A 309 10.41 26.51 15.69
N LEU A 310 9.99 25.63 16.60
CA LEU A 310 9.65 26.01 17.99
C LEU A 310 10.91 26.43 18.78
N ALA A 311 12.03 25.70 18.62
CA ALA A 311 13.31 26.04 19.21
C ALA A 311 13.88 27.37 18.65
N ALA A 312 13.62 27.69 17.39
CA ALA A 312 14.01 28.96 16.79
C ALA A 312 13.11 30.14 17.23
N ALA A 313 11.85 29.87 17.63
CA ALA A 313 10.92 30.89 18.11
C ALA A 313 11.18 31.32 19.55
N THR A 314 11.81 30.48 20.38
CA THR A 314 12.25 30.81 21.73
C THR A 314 13.76 31.07 21.74
N GLY A 315 14.17 32.34 21.63
CA GLY A 315 15.58 32.74 21.58
C GLY A 315 16.44 32.20 22.74
N PRO A 316 17.78 32.24 22.61
CA PRO A 316 18.69 31.51 23.48
C PRO A 316 18.75 32.16 24.88
N ARG A 317 18.27 31.44 25.91
CA ARG A 317 18.61 31.74 27.31
C ARG A 317 19.74 30.83 27.76
N PRO A 318 20.86 31.38 28.28
CA PRO A 318 21.90 30.57 28.88
C PRO A 318 21.49 30.25 30.32
N SER A 319 21.29 28.97 30.63
CA SER A 319 21.34 28.49 32.01
C SER A 319 22.21 27.24 32.06
N ASN A 320 23.43 27.41 32.56
CA ASN A 320 24.31 26.34 33.00
C ASN A 320 23.59 25.47 34.03
N GLY A 321 23.39 24.19 33.71
CA GLY A 321 22.83 23.21 34.62
C GLY A 321 22.99 21.81 34.05
N ILE A 322 23.99 21.10 34.56
CA ILE A 322 24.34 19.71 34.28
C ILE A 322 23.10 18.80 34.36
N THR A 323 22.71 18.17 33.24
CA THR A 323 21.82 16.99 33.22
C THR A 323 22.21 16.05 32.08
N PRO A 324 22.07 14.71 32.25
CA PRO A 324 22.65 13.70 31.36
C PRO A 324 21.83 13.56 30.07
N GLY A 325 22.53 13.35 28.96
CA GLY A 325 21.99 13.36 27.61
C GLY A 325 20.86 12.36 27.36
N GLY A 326 19.69 12.92 27.05
CA GLY A 326 18.61 12.31 26.30
C GLY A 326 17.86 13.43 25.58
N ASN A 327 17.68 13.28 24.27
CA ASN A 327 16.51 13.76 23.52
C ASN A 327 16.56 13.17 22.10
N GLU A 328 16.35 11.86 22.03
CA GLU A 328 15.67 11.23 20.89
C GLU A 328 14.15 11.31 21.16
N GLU A 329 13.51 12.41 20.76
CA GLU A 329 12.05 12.55 20.72
C GLU A 329 11.69 12.94 19.27
N SER A 330 10.87 12.24 18.48
CA SER A 330 9.76 11.35 18.80
C SER A 330 9.66 10.18 17.79
N LYS A 331 10.07 9.00 18.22
CA LYS A 331 9.73 7.69 17.60
C LYS A 331 8.68 6.91 18.42
N GLY A 332 8.10 7.49 19.46
CA GLY A 332 7.13 6.79 20.31
C GLY A 332 5.74 6.76 19.70
N GLY A 333 5.18 5.56 19.52
CA GLY A 333 3.73 5.44 19.57
C GLY A 333 3.22 6.00 20.90
N SER A 334 1.92 6.22 21.01
CA SER A 334 1.34 6.96 22.13
C SER A 334 0.17 6.22 22.76
N ILE A 335 -0.07 4.98 22.34
CA ILE A 335 -1.15 4.16 22.83
C ILE A 335 -0.59 3.23 23.91
N ILE A 336 -1.22 3.25 25.08
CA ILE A 336 -0.97 2.35 26.18
C ILE A 336 -2.21 1.47 26.35
N VAL A 337 -1.99 0.15 26.36
CA VAL A 337 -3.05 -0.85 26.56
C VAL A 337 -2.76 -1.61 27.85
N GLU A 338 -3.71 -1.58 28.78
CA GLU A 338 -3.63 -2.28 30.06
C GLU A 338 -4.34 -3.66 30.03
N THR A 339 -4.01 -4.52 31.00
CA THR A 339 -4.61 -5.87 31.16
C THR A 339 -6.11 -5.86 31.49
N ASN A 340 -6.65 -4.72 31.94
CA ASN A 340 -8.07 -4.52 32.25
C ASN A 340 -8.89 -4.02 31.04
N TYR A 341 -8.31 -4.09 29.83
CA TYR A 341 -8.88 -3.63 28.56
C TYR A 341 -9.04 -2.11 28.42
N ARG A 342 -8.39 -1.31 29.29
CA ARG A 342 -8.33 0.14 29.13
C ARG A 342 -7.25 0.52 28.13
N VAL A 343 -7.57 1.54 27.34
CA VAL A 343 -6.68 2.10 26.32
C VAL A 343 -6.53 3.58 26.61
N TYR A 344 -5.29 4.05 26.66
CA TYR A 344 -4.93 5.45 26.82
C TYR A 344 -4.11 5.87 25.61
N ALA A 345 -4.54 6.92 24.92
CA ALA A 345 -3.85 7.41 23.74
C ALA A 345 -3.45 8.87 23.93
N TYR A 346 -2.16 9.18 23.83
CA TYR A 346 -1.58 10.52 24.02
C TYR A 346 -1.26 11.19 22.67
N GLY A 347 -1.25 12.53 22.60
CA GLY A 347 -0.73 13.24 21.40
C GLY A 347 -1.42 12.89 20.09
N GLN A 348 -2.70 12.48 20.14
CA GLN A 348 -3.38 11.95 18.96
C GLN A 348 -4.05 13.04 18.13
N THR A 349 -3.78 13.00 16.84
CA THR A 349 -4.54 13.77 15.85
C THR A 349 -6.02 13.36 15.89
N PRO A 350 -6.96 14.27 15.55
CA PRO A 350 -8.39 13.93 15.45
C PRO A 350 -8.66 12.68 14.62
N LEU A 351 -7.86 12.47 13.57
CA LEU A 351 -7.92 11.29 12.72
C LEU A 351 -7.61 10.00 13.49
N GLN A 352 -6.51 9.95 14.25
CA GLN A 352 -6.14 8.78 15.05
C GLN A 352 -7.18 8.46 16.14
N ILE A 353 -7.77 9.49 16.74
CA ILE A 353 -8.88 9.34 17.69
C ILE A 353 -10.09 8.71 16.98
N ALA A 354 -10.39 9.16 15.77
CA ALA A 354 -11.48 8.63 14.98
C ALA A 354 -11.21 7.15 14.58
N VAL A 355 -9.98 6.79 14.21
CA VAL A 355 -9.58 5.39 13.95
C VAL A 355 -9.74 4.53 15.21
N LEU A 356 -9.30 5.02 16.37
CA LEU A 356 -9.49 4.33 17.66
C LEU A 356 -10.97 4.11 17.99
N SER A 357 -11.85 5.05 17.64
CA SER A 357 -13.28 4.93 17.88
C SER A 357 -13.96 3.79 17.10
N LEU A 358 -13.30 3.26 16.07
CA LEU A 358 -13.84 2.18 15.24
C LEU A 358 -13.95 0.85 16.00
N PHE A 359 -13.00 0.57 16.90
CA PHE A 359 -12.92 -0.70 17.64
C PHE A 359 -12.86 -0.52 19.17
N CYS A 360 -12.67 0.71 19.67
CA CYS A 360 -12.63 1.05 21.08
C CYS A 360 -13.79 1.97 21.48
N LYS A 361 -14.43 1.71 22.62
CA LYS A 361 -15.42 2.62 23.19
C LYS A 361 -14.69 3.74 23.94
N LEU A 362 -14.60 4.91 23.32
CA LEU A 362 -14.03 6.11 23.94
C LEU A 362 -14.93 6.60 25.07
N LYS A 363 -14.33 6.98 26.21
CA LYS A 363 -15.05 7.46 27.41
C LYS A 363 -14.79 8.93 27.69
N LEU A 364 -13.52 9.33 27.71
CA LEU A 364 -13.10 10.67 28.09
C LEU A 364 -12.09 11.19 27.07
N ARG A 365 -12.24 12.46 26.70
CA ARG A 365 -11.31 13.20 25.86
C ARG A 365 -10.78 14.39 26.67
N PHE A 366 -9.49 14.35 26.96
CA PHE A 366 -8.73 15.46 27.53
C PHE A 366 -7.99 16.21 26.41
N ALA A 367 -7.31 17.31 26.75
CA ALA A 367 -6.61 18.15 25.78
C ALA A 367 -5.53 17.39 25.00
N ASP A 368 -4.83 16.44 25.65
CA ASP A 368 -3.73 15.68 25.04
C ASP A 368 -3.78 14.17 25.35
N MET A 369 -4.93 13.69 25.83
CA MET A 369 -5.13 12.28 26.18
C MET A 369 -6.56 11.85 25.89
N VAL A 370 -6.72 10.69 25.28
CA VAL A 370 -8.01 10.03 25.11
C VAL A 370 -8.00 8.73 25.89
N SER A 371 -9.03 8.52 26.70
CA SER A 371 -9.24 7.27 27.43
C SER A 371 -10.43 6.51 26.85
N GLY A 372 -10.22 5.23 26.59
CA GLY A 372 -11.22 4.30 26.07
C GLY A 372 -11.14 2.92 26.73
N ARG A 373 -12.10 2.07 26.38
CA ARG A 373 -12.12 0.66 26.79
C ARG A 373 -12.45 -0.24 25.61
N LEU A 374 -11.69 -1.32 25.44
CA LEU A 374 -12.04 -2.42 24.53
C LEU A 374 -13.14 -3.26 25.18
N THR A 375 -14.24 -3.45 24.47
CA THR A 375 -15.40 -4.20 24.95
C THR A 375 -15.82 -5.21 23.90
N ARG A 376 -16.47 -6.29 24.33
CA ARG A 376 -17.03 -7.29 23.42
C ARG A 376 -17.88 -6.65 22.30
N ASN A 377 -18.77 -5.72 22.66
CA ASN A 377 -19.65 -5.06 21.69
C ASN A 377 -18.88 -4.15 20.74
N SER A 378 -17.80 -3.48 21.18
CA SER A 378 -17.00 -2.62 20.30
C SER A 378 -16.21 -3.44 19.30
N ILE A 379 -15.62 -4.56 19.72
CA ILE A 379 -14.91 -5.48 18.82
C ILE A 379 -15.89 -6.18 17.87
N ARG A 380 -17.04 -6.64 18.34
CA ARG A 380 -18.08 -7.22 17.48
C ARG A 380 -18.54 -6.26 16.38
N ASN A 381 -18.83 -5.00 16.73
CA ASN A 381 -19.23 -3.99 15.74
C ASN A 381 -18.10 -3.71 14.74
N ALA A 382 -16.83 -3.72 15.18
CA ALA A 382 -15.69 -3.60 14.27
C ALA A 382 -15.61 -4.80 13.30
N VAL A 383 -15.81 -6.03 13.79
CA VAL A 383 -15.82 -7.26 12.98
C VAL A 383 -16.98 -7.28 11.98
N GLU A 384 -18.19 -6.85 12.39
CA GLU A 384 -19.35 -6.70 11.49
C GLU A 384 -19.08 -5.69 10.36
N ARG A 385 -18.19 -4.71 10.58
CA ARG A 385 -17.71 -3.75 9.57
C ARG A 385 -16.54 -4.30 8.73
N GLY A 386 -16.12 -5.55 8.95
CA GLY A 386 -15.02 -6.20 8.25
C GLY A 386 -13.63 -5.91 8.81
N ILE A 387 -13.52 -5.42 10.04
CA ILE A 387 -12.24 -5.21 10.71
C ILE A 387 -11.86 -6.48 11.48
N THR A 388 -10.72 -7.09 11.12
CA THR A 388 -10.24 -8.33 11.76
C THR A 388 -9.50 -8.07 13.08
N ALA A 389 -9.46 -9.06 13.97
CA ALA A 389 -8.70 -8.99 15.22
C ALA A 389 -7.22 -8.71 14.96
N ASP A 390 -6.59 -9.39 14.01
CA ASP A 390 -5.16 -9.24 13.73
C ASP A 390 -4.83 -7.83 13.21
N GLN A 391 -5.73 -7.18 12.47
CA GLN A 391 -5.58 -5.78 12.08
C GLN A 391 -5.64 -4.84 13.31
N ILE A 392 -6.56 -5.06 14.24
CA ILE A 392 -6.67 -4.28 15.48
C ILE A 392 -5.41 -4.47 16.33
N ILE A 393 -4.94 -5.71 16.48
CA ILE A 393 -3.73 -6.05 17.24
C ILE A 393 -2.50 -5.41 16.59
N SER A 394 -2.37 -5.49 15.27
CA SER A 394 -1.26 -4.89 14.51
C SER A 394 -1.24 -3.37 14.67
N TYR A 395 -2.39 -2.71 14.62
CA TYR A 395 -2.50 -1.26 14.87
C TYR A 395 -2.05 -0.90 16.29
N LEU A 396 -2.57 -1.59 17.30
CA LEU A 396 -2.21 -1.35 18.70
C LEU A 396 -0.72 -1.58 18.94
N ALA A 397 -0.11 -2.57 18.28
CA ALA A 397 1.31 -2.86 18.40
C ALA A 397 2.19 -1.84 17.68
N ALA A 398 1.79 -1.38 16.49
CA ALA A 398 2.55 -0.39 15.71
C ALA A 398 2.54 1.01 16.33
N HIS A 399 1.45 1.37 17.01
CA HIS A 399 1.27 2.66 17.67
C HIS A 399 1.43 2.58 19.21
N ALA A 400 2.02 1.49 19.72
CA ALA A 400 2.26 1.31 21.14
C ALA A 400 3.31 2.30 21.67
N HIS A 401 3.16 2.68 22.94
CA HIS A 401 4.09 3.59 23.58
C HIS A 401 5.52 3.04 23.62
N GLU A 402 6.53 3.90 23.49
CA GLU A 402 7.93 3.48 23.45
C GLU A 402 8.33 2.71 24.72
N GLN A 403 7.78 3.09 25.88
CA GLN A 403 7.96 2.34 27.13
C GLN A 403 7.47 0.89 27.01
N MET A 404 6.39 0.62 26.28
CA MET A 404 5.93 -0.75 26.04
C MET A 404 6.91 -1.51 25.15
N HIS A 405 7.47 -0.88 24.12
CA HIS A 405 8.52 -1.48 23.29
C HIS A 405 9.82 -1.74 24.08
N ARG A 406 10.25 -0.79 24.93
CA ARG A 406 11.42 -0.93 25.80
C ARG A 406 11.21 -2.07 26.81
N MET A 407 10.05 -2.11 27.46
CA MET A 407 9.71 -3.19 28.40
C MET A 407 9.62 -4.56 27.72
N ALA A 408 9.10 -4.62 26.49
CA ALA A 408 9.08 -5.82 25.66
C ALA A 408 10.49 -6.31 25.33
N ALA A 409 11.39 -5.41 24.94
CA ALA A 409 12.79 -5.73 24.62
C ALA A 409 13.57 -6.23 25.86
N VAL A 410 13.41 -5.57 27.01
CA VAL A 410 14.12 -5.92 28.25
C VAL A 410 13.62 -7.24 28.84
N ARG A 411 12.31 -7.51 28.76
CA ARG A 411 11.70 -8.70 29.37
C ARG A 411 11.46 -9.85 28.39
N SER A 412 11.88 -9.70 27.13
CA SER A 412 11.58 -10.63 26.01
C SER A 412 10.09 -11.02 25.96
N ARG A 413 9.21 -10.04 26.20
CA ARG A 413 7.74 -10.22 26.21
C ARG A 413 7.12 -9.53 24.99
N PRO A 414 5.95 -9.97 24.51
CA PRO A 414 5.23 -9.26 23.46
C PRO A 414 4.89 -7.83 23.90
N VAL A 415 4.85 -6.89 22.94
CA VAL A 415 4.55 -5.46 23.19
C VAL A 415 3.17 -5.28 23.82
N LEU A 416 2.19 -6.08 23.38
CA LEU A 416 0.84 -6.07 23.93
C LEU A 416 0.66 -7.19 24.96
N PRO A 417 -0.14 -6.98 26.02
CA PRO A 417 -0.48 -8.04 26.97
C PRO A 417 -1.17 -9.23 26.26
N PRO A 418 -0.70 -10.47 26.45
CA PRO A 418 -1.24 -11.63 25.74
C PRO A 418 -2.72 -11.87 26.05
N THR A 419 -3.15 -11.59 27.29
CA THR A 419 -4.56 -11.70 27.70
C THR A 419 -5.48 -10.81 26.85
N VAL A 420 -5.03 -9.62 26.48
CA VAL A 420 -5.81 -8.71 25.65
C VAL A 420 -5.85 -9.19 24.20
N VAL A 421 -4.71 -9.66 23.68
CA VAL A 421 -4.59 -10.21 22.32
C VAL A 421 -5.52 -11.41 22.13
N ASP A 422 -5.46 -12.37 23.06
CA ASP A 422 -6.28 -13.58 23.01
C ASP A 422 -7.76 -13.24 23.15
N GLN A 423 -8.11 -12.31 24.05
CA GLN A 423 -9.49 -11.89 24.23
C GLN A 423 -10.10 -11.24 22.99
N ILE A 424 -9.32 -10.42 22.25
CA ILE A 424 -9.78 -9.81 20.99
C ILE A 424 -10.06 -10.90 19.95
N ARG A 425 -9.18 -11.90 19.83
CA ARG A 425 -9.37 -13.04 18.92
C ARG A 425 -10.56 -13.89 19.30
N LEU A 426 -10.76 -14.17 20.59
CA LEU A 426 -11.93 -14.90 21.08
C LEU A 426 -13.23 -14.17 20.74
N TRP A 427 -13.29 -12.84 20.92
CA TRP A 427 -14.46 -12.05 20.55
C TRP A 427 -14.76 -12.07 19.04
N GLN A 428 -13.74 -12.16 18.17
CA GLN A 428 -13.95 -12.39 16.74
C GLN A 428 -14.50 -13.79 16.48
N LEU A 429 -13.88 -14.83 17.04
CA LEU A 429 -14.32 -16.23 16.87
C LEU A 429 -15.75 -16.45 17.34
N GLU A 430 -16.20 -15.74 18.39
CA GLU A 430 -17.59 -15.77 18.83
C GLU A 430 -18.59 -15.26 17.78
N THR A 431 -18.16 -14.36 16.89
CA THR A 431 -18.99 -13.80 15.82
C THR A 431 -19.02 -14.74 14.61
N GLU A 432 -17.93 -15.45 14.35
CA GLU A 432 -17.74 -16.35 13.20
C GLU A 432 -18.14 -17.81 13.48
N ARG A 433 -18.85 -18.10 14.58
CA ARG A 433 -19.20 -19.48 15.00
C ARG A 433 -20.08 -20.25 14.02
N MET A 434 -20.84 -19.55 13.18
CA MET A 434 -21.76 -20.17 12.22
C MET A 434 -21.37 -19.78 10.81
N THR A 435 -20.97 -20.76 10.02
CA THR A 435 -20.74 -20.62 8.58
C THR A 435 -21.97 -21.15 7.83
N THR A 436 -22.64 -20.29 7.08
CA THR A 436 -23.72 -20.73 6.20
C THR A 436 -23.14 -21.04 4.83
N THR A 437 -23.47 -22.22 4.29
CA THR A 437 -23.09 -22.61 2.94
C THR A 437 -24.37 -22.85 2.15
N SER A 438 -24.53 -22.16 1.03
CA SER A 438 -25.64 -22.43 0.11
C SER A 438 -25.30 -23.64 -0.77
N GLY A 439 -26.27 -24.51 -1.01
CA GLY A 439 -26.04 -25.76 -1.71
C GLY A 439 -27.27 -26.65 -1.68
N PHE A 440 -27.06 -27.91 -2.07
CA PHE A 440 -28.11 -28.89 -2.30
C PHE A 440 -27.86 -30.10 -1.42
N LEU A 441 -28.91 -30.54 -0.73
CA LEU A 441 -28.90 -31.76 0.06
C LEU A 441 -29.41 -32.92 -0.81
N PHE A 442 -28.56 -33.90 -1.05
CA PHE A 442 -28.93 -35.15 -1.68
C PHE A 442 -29.26 -36.19 -0.60
N ARG A 443 -30.43 -36.79 -0.74
CA ARG A 443 -31.02 -37.79 0.17
C ARG A 443 -31.84 -38.78 -0.64
N ASP A 444 -32.26 -39.86 0.01
CA ASP A 444 -33.15 -40.88 -0.56
C ASP A 444 -32.55 -41.60 -1.78
N PHE A 445 -31.37 -42.21 -1.62
CA PHE A 445 -30.75 -43.06 -2.63
C PHE A 445 -31.34 -44.48 -2.58
N ASP A 446 -31.50 -45.10 -3.75
CA ASP A 446 -32.10 -46.44 -3.86
C ASP A 446 -31.16 -47.54 -3.36
N SER A 447 -29.84 -47.32 -3.50
CA SER A 447 -28.81 -48.28 -3.07
C SER A 447 -27.69 -47.59 -2.27
N PRO A 448 -27.14 -48.25 -1.22
CA PRO A 448 -25.99 -47.73 -0.49
C PRO A 448 -24.73 -47.62 -1.37
N LYS A 449 -24.60 -48.47 -2.40
CA LYS A 449 -23.49 -48.38 -3.36
C LYS A 449 -23.61 -47.15 -4.26
N GLU A 450 -24.84 -46.83 -4.67
CA GLU A 450 -25.11 -45.63 -5.45
C GLU A 450 -24.76 -44.36 -4.65
N TYR A 451 -25.09 -44.34 -3.35
CA TYR A 451 -24.68 -43.27 -2.46
C TYR A 451 -23.15 -43.13 -2.41
N GLU A 452 -22.41 -44.22 -2.19
CA GLU A 452 -20.95 -44.21 -2.10
C GLU A 452 -20.29 -43.72 -3.39
N ASP A 453 -20.77 -44.16 -4.56
CA ASP A 453 -20.24 -43.75 -5.86
C ASP A 453 -20.48 -42.27 -6.14
N ILE A 454 -21.71 -41.78 -5.88
CA ILE A 454 -22.06 -40.37 -6.13
C ILE A 454 -21.35 -39.45 -5.13
N ALA A 455 -21.27 -39.85 -3.85
CA ALA A 455 -20.53 -39.12 -2.84
C ALA A 455 -19.02 -39.11 -3.14
N GLY A 456 -18.47 -40.22 -3.66
CA GLY A 456 -17.09 -40.33 -4.13
C GLY A 456 -16.81 -39.37 -5.28
N TYR A 457 -17.66 -39.38 -6.32
CA TYR A 457 -17.56 -38.45 -7.45
C TYR A 457 -17.67 -36.97 -7.00
N ALA A 458 -18.57 -36.66 -6.08
CA ALA A 458 -18.71 -35.31 -5.51
C ALA A 458 -17.47 -34.89 -4.71
N ALA A 459 -16.79 -35.83 -4.05
CA ALA A 459 -15.53 -35.59 -3.35
C ALA A 459 -14.37 -35.35 -4.31
N GLU A 460 -14.26 -36.12 -5.41
CA GLU A 460 -13.22 -35.97 -6.42
C GLU A 460 -13.26 -34.60 -7.12
N ILE A 461 -14.46 -34.09 -7.40
CA ILE A 461 -14.63 -32.77 -8.01
C ILE A 461 -14.48 -31.63 -6.98
N GLY A 462 -14.45 -31.95 -5.68
CA GLY A 462 -14.34 -30.95 -4.61
C GLY A 462 -15.60 -30.13 -4.38
N VAL A 463 -16.78 -30.65 -4.74
CA VAL A 463 -18.09 -30.00 -4.51
C VAL A 463 -18.81 -30.51 -3.26
N LEU A 464 -18.34 -31.61 -2.67
CA LEU A 464 -18.85 -32.18 -1.43
C LEU A 464 -18.45 -31.32 -0.22
N VAL A 465 -19.44 -30.83 0.53
CA VAL A 465 -19.24 -29.97 1.71
C VAL A 465 -19.50 -30.75 3.01
N TRP A 466 -20.47 -31.66 3.02
CA TRP A 466 -20.79 -32.48 4.18
C TRP A 466 -21.35 -33.83 3.74
N ARG A 467 -21.09 -34.90 4.50
CA ARG A 467 -21.67 -36.23 4.27
C ARG A 467 -22.05 -36.91 5.58
N ASN A 468 -23.08 -37.74 5.54
CA ASN A 468 -23.47 -38.62 6.62
C ASN A 468 -23.81 -40.00 6.07
N ASP A 469 -22.83 -40.90 6.20
CA ASP A 469 -22.90 -42.26 5.66
C ASP A 469 -23.99 -43.11 6.35
N LYS A 470 -24.34 -42.81 7.61
CA LYS A 470 -25.37 -43.55 8.37
C LYS A 470 -26.78 -43.31 7.83
N LEU A 471 -27.03 -42.11 7.32
CA LEU A 471 -28.33 -41.69 6.78
C LEU A 471 -28.34 -41.71 5.25
N GLY A 472 -27.22 -42.06 4.60
CA GLY A 472 -27.10 -42.04 3.14
C GLY A 472 -27.40 -40.66 2.56
N MET A 473 -26.86 -39.59 3.15
CA MET A 473 -27.08 -38.23 2.66
C MET A 473 -25.79 -37.42 2.58
N PHE A 474 -25.75 -36.48 1.64
CA PHE A 474 -24.64 -35.57 1.50
C PHE A 474 -25.08 -34.19 1.00
N PHE A 475 -24.32 -33.17 1.36
CA PHE A 475 -24.54 -31.79 0.97
C PHE A 475 -23.43 -31.36 0.01
N ALA A 476 -23.81 -30.83 -1.15
CA ALA A 476 -22.88 -30.34 -2.16
C ALA A 476 -23.15 -28.87 -2.50
N SER A 477 -22.09 -28.11 -2.76
CA SER A 477 -22.19 -26.68 -3.09
C SER A 477 -22.79 -26.43 -4.48
N LYS A 478 -22.56 -27.35 -5.43
CA LYS A 478 -23.03 -27.27 -6.82
C LYS A 478 -23.63 -28.61 -7.24
N HIS A 479 -24.75 -28.59 -7.97
CA HIS A 479 -25.42 -29.82 -8.42
C HIS A 479 -25.24 -30.15 -9.91
N GLU A 480 -24.75 -29.22 -10.74
CA GLU A 480 -24.77 -29.37 -12.21
C GLU A 480 -23.95 -30.56 -12.67
N GLN A 481 -22.71 -30.65 -12.19
CA GLN A 481 -21.78 -31.73 -12.54
C GLN A 481 -22.24 -33.09 -11.99
N ILE A 482 -22.87 -33.11 -10.81
CA ILE A 482 -23.44 -34.32 -10.21
C ILE A 482 -24.65 -34.80 -11.03
N ARG A 483 -25.51 -33.88 -11.47
CA ARG A 483 -26.67 -34.18 -12.32
C ARG A 483 -26.24 -34.74 -13.67
N ASP A 484 -25.20 -34.18 -14.28
CA ASP A 484 -24.74 -34.62 -15.59
C ASP A 484 -24.07 -36.02 -15.50
N TYR A 485 -23.38 -36.30 -14.39
CA TYR A 485 -22.90 -37.65 -14.06
C TYR A 485 -24.04 -38.66 -13.85
N LEU A 486 -25.08 -38.28 -13.10
CA LEU A 486 -26.29 -39.10 -12.93
C LEU A 486 -26.98 -39.43 -14.26
N LYS A 487 -27.03 -38.47 -15.19
CA LYS A 487 -27.59 -38.68 -16.54
C LYS A 487 -26.72 -39.61 -17.38
N LEU A 488 -25.40 -39.49 -17.29
CA LEU A 488 -24.45 -40.37 -17.98
C LEU A 488 -24.54 -41.81 -17.45
N ARG A 489 -24.69 -41.98 -16.13
CA ARG A 489 -24.86 -43.30 -15.52
C ARG A 489 -26.17 -43.97 -15.93
N LYS A 490 -27.29 -43.24 -15.89
CA LYS A 490 -28.58 -43.76 -16.38
C LYS A 490 -28.53 -44.19 -17.85
N LYS A 491 -27.84 -43.42 -18.70
CA LYS A 491 -27.60 -43.79 -20.10
C LYS A 491 -26.66 -44.98 -20.32
N ALA A 492 -25.89 -45.38 -19.31
CA ALA A 492 -24.99 -46.52 -19.36
C ALA A 492 -25.62 -47.77 -18.72
N GLU A 493 -26.68 -47.60 -17.93
CA GLU A 493 -27.50 -48.68 -17.34
C GLU A 493 -28.70 -49.06 -18.22
N ASP A 494 -29.18 -48.15 -19.10
CA ASP A 494 -30.04 -48.43 -20.27
C ASP A 494 -29.21 -48.95 -21.45
#